data_AF-A0A0G8EDK1-F1
#
_entry.id   AF-A0A0G8EDK1-F1
#
_cell.length_a   1.000
_cell.length_b   1.000
_cell.length_c   1.000
_cell.angle_alpha   90.00
_cell.angle_beta   90.00
_cell.angle_gamma   90.00
#
_symmetry.space_group_name_H-M   'P 1'
#
loop_
_entity.id
_entity.type
_entity.pdbx_description
1 polymer ?
#
loop_
_entity_poly.entity_id
_entity_poly.type
_entity_poly.pdbx_seq_one_letter_code
_entity_poly.pdbx_strand_id
1 'polypeptide(L)'
;MIAFTMPNKQELIENQKKYNLKEMPELRDRFRNMPFFHQIRTFSYDEHRFLKPKQILESNQLISLKLQGPNADAAFGGTSDYDKALGRDEYVYLRLGAVFNVYSVKSFIVEIPSSYLDFEDIEKGFFCNDISNYQIDYENYDLKNYKGTILSIRQGIDILADYVGNEYQNDPSQYTIARSHRNIYNVKSFLPEFAIKGSIAINEPGIKIHLVGLPHELIEEAQIIMEKHNYSPPVIHNSNNDFKNYLTNKFNSILRERT
;
A
#
# COMPACT_ATOMS: atom_id res chain seq x y z
N MET A 1 27.98 6.07 2.85
CA MET A 1 26.59 6.13 2.36
C MET A 1 26.13 7.59 2.39
N ILE A 2 25.55 8.09 1.31
CA ILE A 2 24.86 9.38 1.33
C ILE A 2 23.56 9.16 2.11
N ALA A 3 23.32 9.97 3.15
CA ALA A 3 22.07 9.90 3.88
C ALA A 3 20.92 10.24 2.92
N PHE A 4 19.94 9.35 2.81
CA PHE A 4 18.72 9.63 2.07
C PHE A 4 17.93 10.69 2.83
N THR A 5 17.57 11.78 2.15
CA THR A 5 16.78 12.88 2.72
C THR A 5 15.48 13.03 1.95
N MET A 6 14.39 13.28 2.67
CA MET A 6 13.09 13.59 2.06
C MET A 6 13.17 14.84 1.15
N PRO A 7 12.35 14.91 0.09
CA PRO A 7 12.28 16.11 -0.74
C PRO A 7 11.75 17.30 0.06
N ASN A 8 12.34 18.47 -0.15
CA ASN A 8 11.79 19.73 0.35
C ASN A 8 10.59 20.19 -0.50
N LYS A 9 9.91 21.25 -0.05
CA LYS A 9 8.72 21.79 -0.73
C LYS A 9 8.93 22.14 -2.21
N GLN A 10 10.09 22.71 -2.57
CA GLN A 10 10.40 23.03 -3.96
C GLN A 10 10.61 21.75 -4.80
N GLU A 11 11.30 20.76 -4.23
CA GLU A 11 11.51 19.46 -4.88
C GLU A 11 10.19 18.73 -5.11
N LEU A 12 9.21 18.83 -4.19
CA LEU A 12 7.88 18.25 -4.37
C LEU A 12 7.13 18.87 -5.55
N ILE A 13 7.19 20.20 -5.69
CA ILE A 13 6.59 20.91 -6.82
C ILE A 13 7.24 20.45 -8.14
N GLU A 14 8.57 20.33 -8.17
CA GLU A 14 9.28 19.85 -9.36
C GLU A 14 9.01 18.37 -9.67
N ASN A 15 8.87 17.53 -8.64
CA ASN A 15 8.51 16.13 -8.81
C ASN A 15 7.13 15.97 -9.43
N GLN A 16 6.14 16.76 -8.99
CA GLN A 16 4.77 16.69 -9.50
C GLN A 16 4.70 17.01 -11.00
N LYS A 17 5.47 18.02 -11.45
CA LYS A 17 5.51 18.43 -12.87
C LYS A 17 5.96 17.32 -13.82
N LYS A 18 6.73 16.34 -13.35
CA LYS A 18 7.28 15.26 -14.19
C LYS A 18 6.22 14.31 -14.74
N TYR A 19 5.07 14.22 -14.09
CA TYR A 19 4.01 13.30 -14.48
C TYR A 19 3.21 13.82 -15.67
N ASN A 20 3.08 15.15 -15.82
CA ASN A 20 2.44 15.82 -16.96
C ASN A 20 1.11 15.18 -17.43
N LEU A 21 0.28 14.74 -16.48
CA LEU A 21 -0.99 14.07 -16.76
C LEU A 21 -2.12 15.10 -16.88
N LYS A 22 -3.10 14.80 -17.73
CA LYS A 22 -4.34 15.60 -17.80
C LYS A 22 -5.14 15.41 -16.51
N GLU A 23 -5.51 16.52 -15.89
CA GLU A 23 -6.27 16.52 -14.64
C GLU A 23 -7.66 15.92 -14.82
N MET A 24 -8.05 15.04 -13.88
CA MET A 24 -9.37 14.40 -13.82
C MET A 24 -10.05 14.66 -12.46
N PRO A 25 -10.52 15.89 -12.16
CA PRO A 25 -10.99 16.28 -10.82
C PRO A 25 -12.04 15.35 -10.20
N GLU A 26 -13.03 14.92 -10.98
CA GLU A 26 -14.09 14.01 -10.52
C GLU A 26 -13.54 12.65 -10.07
N LEU A 27 -12.48 12.15 -10.71
CA LEU A 27 -11.83 10.90 -10.31
C LEU A 27 -10.89 11.12 -9.12
N ARG A 28 -10.22 12.27 -9.02
CA ARG A 28 -9.37 12.61 -7.87
C ARG A 28 -10.16 12.52 -6.56
N ASP A 29 -11.37 13.10 -6.52
CA ASP A 29 -12.21 13.06 -5.32
C ASP A 29 -12.64 11.64 -4.95
N ARG A 30 -12.98 10.80 -5.94
CA ARG A 30 -13.29 9.39 -5.71
C ARG A 30 -12.09 8.61 -5.19
N PHE A 31 -10.90 8.84 -5.75
CA PHE A 31 -9.66 8.18 -5.33
C PHE A 31 -9.23 8.59 -3.92
N ARG A 32 -9.42 9.85 -3.53
CA ARG A 32 -9.17 10.35 -2.16
C ARG A 32 -10.02 9.66 -1.10
N ASN A 33 -11.17 9.12 -1.50
CA ASN A 33 -12.07 8.35 -0.62
C ASN A 33 -11.85 6.83 -0.71
N MET A 34 -10.90 6.35 -1.52
CA MET A 34 -10.58 4.93 -1.56
C MET A 34 -9.76 4.50 -0.34
N PRO A 35 -9.99 3.28 0.17
CA PRO A 35 -9.16 2.75 1.23
C PRO A 35 -7.77 2.36 0.71
N PHE A 36 -6.84 2.32 1.65
CA PHE A 36 -5.49 1.83 1.51
C PHE A 36 -5.40 0.40 2.03
N PHE A 37 -4.48 -0.37 1.48
CA PHE A 37 -4.34 -1.78 1.81
C PHE A 37 -2.90 -2.13 2.14
N HIS A 38 -2.75 -2.91 3.20
CA HIS A 38 -1.48 -3.50 3.61
C HIS A 38 -1.58 -5.02 3.46
N GLN A 39 -0.69 -5.64 2.67
CA GLN A 39 -0.68 -7.09 2.46
C GLN A 39 0.43 -7.77 3.25
N ILE A 40 0.06 -8.79 4.01
CA ILE A 40 0.99 -9.74 4.60
C ILE A 40 0.85 -11.05 3.86
N ARG A 41 1.89 -11.40 3.10
CA ARG A 41 1.92 -12.63 2.31
C ARG A 41 2.19 -13.81 3.23
N THR A 42 1.29 -14.78 3.23
CA THR A 42 1.51 -16.08 3.87
C THR A 42 1.87 -17.08 2.77
N PHE A 43 3.15 -17.29 2.49
CA PHE A 43 3.58 -18.37 1.59
C PHE A 43 3.44 -19.75 2.29
N SER A 44 3.28 -20.82 1.50
CA SER A 44 2.86 -22.20 1.86
C SER A 44 3.31 -22.78 3.23
N TYR A 45 2.37 -23.50 3.88
CA TYR A 45 2.48 -24.60 4.88
C TYR A 45 3.63 -24.64 5.91
N ASP A 46 4.23 -23.50 6.25
CA ASP A 46 5.14 -23.40 7.37
C ASP A 46 4.37 -22.82 8.56
N GLU A 47 4.20 -23.63 9.61
CA GLU A 47 3.40 -23.32 10.83
C GLU A 47 3.84 -22.01 11.50
N HIS A 48 5.09 -21.60 11.29
CA HIS A 48 5.63 -20.34 11.82
C HIS A 48 5.14 -19.08 11.11
N ARG A 49 4.40 -19.17 9.99
CA ARG A 49 4.05 -17.98 9.17
C ARG A 49 2.75 -17.30 9.56
N PHE A 50 1.85 -17.92 10.32
CA PHE A 50 0.73 -17.20 10.95
C PHE A 50 1.18 -16.37 12.16
N LEU A 51 2.40 -16.60 12.67
CA LEU A 51 2.97 -15.83 13.78
C LEU A 51 2.95 -14.33 13.52
N LYS A 52 3.18 -13.89 12.28
CA LYS A 52 3.19 -12.46 11.92
C LYS A 52 1.79 -11.83 11.97
N PRO A 53 0.78 -12.36 11.23
CA PRO A 53 -0.61 -11.95 11.43
C PRO A 53 -1.03 -11.97 12.91
N LYS A 54 -0.68 -13.03 13.65
CA LYS A 54 -0.97 -13.15 15.08
C LYS A 54 -0.37 -12.00 15.89
N GLN A 55 0.93 -11.73 15.75
CA GLN A 55 1.60 -10.65 16.48
C GLN A 55 1.01 -9.27 16.15
N ILE A 56 0.57 -9.05 14.92
CA ILE A 56 -0.09 -7.81 14.49
C ILE A 56 -1.48 -7.69 15.11
N LEU A 57 -2.24 -8.79 15.12
CA LEU A 57 -3.54 -8.82 15.77
C LEU A 57 -3.41 -8.59 17.29
N GLU A 58 -2.42 -9.21 17.93
CA GLU A 58 -2.14 -9.08 19.36
C GLU A 58 -1.64 -7.67 19.74
N SER A 59 -0.87 -7.01 18.86
CA SER A 59 -0.35 -5.66 19.09
C SER A 59 -1.35 -4.54 18.80
N ASN A 60 -2.44 -4.85 18.08
CA ASN A 60 -3.39 -3.87 17.56
C ASN A 60 -2.82 -2.88 16.56
N GLN A 61 -1.63 -3.15 16.01
CA GLN A 61 -0.91 -2.18 15.18
C GLN A 61 -0.17 -2.83 14.00
N LEU A 62 -0.21 -2.15 12.86
CA LEU A 62 0.87 -2.23 11.88
C LEU A 62 1.99 -1.32 12.35
N ILE A 63 3.18 -1.86 12.58
CA ILE A 63 4.30 -1.12 13.14
C ILE A 63 5.45 -1.16 12.13
N SER A 64 6.11 -0.02 11.89
CA SER A 64 7.32 0.01 11.07
C SER A 64 8.43 -0.81 11.69
N LEU A 65 9.34 -1.30 10.86
CA LEU A 65 10.41 -2.18 11.34
C LEU A 65 11.28 -1.51 12.40
N LYS A 66 11.59 -0.22 12.23
CA LYS A 66 12.42 0.55 13.16
C LYS A 66 11.84 0.60 14.58
N LEU A 67 10.52 0.67 14.70
CA LEU A 67 9.83 0.71 16.00
C LEU A 67 9.70 -0.67 16.66
N GLN A 68 9.87 -1.76 15.90
CA GLN A 68 9.84 -3.12 16.44
C GLN A 68 11.16 -3.52 17.15
N GLY A 69 12.25 -2.79 16.89
CA GLY A 69 13.54 -2.96 17.56
C GLY A 69 14.57 -3.79 16.79
N PRO A 70 15.79 -3.96 17.35
CA PRO A 70 16.99 -4.41 16.63
C PRO A 70 16.97 -5.87 16.15
N ASN A 71 16.02 -6.68 16.64
CA ASN A 71 15.88 -8.10 16.27
C ASN A 71 14.58 -8.37 15.49
N ALA A 72 13.91 -7.32 15.02
CA ALA A 72 12.68 -7.47 14.27
C ALA A 72 12.96 -8.04 12.87
N ASP A 73 12.19 -9.03 12.48
CA ASP A 73 12.21 -9.56 11.12
C ASP A 73 11.70 -8.49 10.14
N ALA A 74 12.47 -8.23 9.09
CA ALA A 74 12.13 -7.28 8.00
C ALA A 74 10.71 -7.49 7.42
N ALA A 75 10.18 -8.70 7.57
CA ALA A 75 8.92 -9.12 6.99
C ALA A 75 7.66 -8.79 7.84
N PHE A 76 7.75 -7.97 8.88
CA PHE A 76 6.57 -7.21 9.32
C PHE A 76 6.28 -6.10 8.30
N GLY A 77 5.46 -6.40 7.30
CA GLY A 77 4.82 -5.38 6.49
C GLY A 77 5.61 -4.79 5.33
N GLY A 78 6.46 -5.59 4.68
CA GLY A 78 6.99 -5.23 3.36
C GLY A 78 8.20 -4.30 3.36
N THR A 79 8.88 -4.13 4.50
CA THR A 79 10.16 -3.42 4.55
C THR A 79 11.28 -4.34 4.06
N SER A 80 11.88 -4.05 2.91
CA SER A 80 13.02 -4.80 2.39
C SER A 80 14.33 -4.38 3.06
N ASP A 81 15.41 -5.15 2.91
CA ASP A 81 16.73 -4.73 3.42
C ASP A 81 17.21 -3.41 2.77
N TYR A 82 16.74 -3.13 1.56
CA TYR A 82 17.00 -1.88 0.84
C TYR A 82 16.33 -0.68 1.52
N ASP A 83 15.12 -0.86 2.05
CA ASP A 83 14.44 0.19 2.80
C ASP A 83 15.24 0.53 4.07
N LYS A 84 15.79 -0.46 4.77
CA LYS A 84 16.65 -0.25 5.94
C LYS A 84 17.91 0.54 5.60
N ALA A 85 18.58 0.17 4.50
CA ALA A 85 19.80 0.85 4.05
C ALA A 85 19.59 2.35 3.77
N LEU A 86 18.36 2.73 3.44
CA LEU A 86 17.96 4.11 3.16
C LEU A 86 17.25 4.80 4.33
N GLY A 87 17.21 4.17 5.52
CA GLY A 87 16.51 4.70 6.69
C GLY A 87 14.99 4.76 6.53
N ARG A 88 14.44 3.98 5.60
CA ARG A 88 13.00 3.88 5.30
C ARG A 88 12.32 2.71 6.01
N ASP A 89 13.03 2.07 6.91
CA ASP A 89 12.50 1.11 7.88
C ASP A 89 11.62 1.77 8.96
N GLU A 90 11.52 3.10 8.97
CA GLU A 90 10.62 3.87 9.83
C GLU A 90 9.18 3.96 9.30
N TYR A 91 8.86 3.39 8.14
CA TYR A 91 7.54 3.49 7.50
C TYR A 91 6.80 2.13 7.41
N VAL A 92 5.47 2.21 7.41
CA VAL A 92 4.53 1.15 7.04
C VAL A 92 4.08 1.40 5.59
N TYR A 93 4.22 0.40 4.73
CA TYR A 93 3.92 0.52 3.31
C TYR A 93 2.50 0.06 2.97
N LEU A 94 1.79 0.88 2.22
CA LEU A 94 0.41 0.70 1.81
C LEU A 94 0.29 0.85 0.29
N ARG A 95 -0.78 0.31 -0.26
CA ARG A 95 -1.19 0.56 -1.64
C ARG A 95 -2.61 1.06 -1.67
N LEU A 96 -2.89 2.04 -2.53
CA LEU A 96 -4.24 2.49 -2.79
C LEU A 96 -5.04 1.35 -3.43
N GLY A 97 -6.29 1.18 -3.04
CA GLY A 97 -7.13 0.07 -3.51
C GLY A 97 -7.10 -0.17 -5.01
N ALA A 98 -7.21 0.89 -5.83
CA ALA A 98 -7.21 0.77 -7.29
C ALA A 98 -5.94 0.11 -7.87
N VAL A 99 -4.83 0.16 -7.14
CA VAL A 99 -3.52 -0.37 -7.57
C VAL A 99 -3.10 -1.59 -6.74
N PHE A 100 -4.01 -2.13 -5.92
CA PHE A 100 -3.72 -3.28 -5.09
C PHE A 100 -3.69 -4.57 -5.93
N ASN A 101 -2.53 -5.23 -5.91
CA ASN A 101 -2.29 -6.52 -6.55
C ASN A 101 -2.10 -7.60 -5.51
N VAL A 102 -2.84 -8.69 -5.63
CA VAL A 102 -2.75 -9.83 -4.73
C VAL A 102 -1.80 -10.84 -5.36
N TYR A 103 -0.58 -10.91 -4.81
CA TYR A 103 0.49 -11.74 -5.36
C TYR A 103 0.56 -13.16 -4.74
N SER A 104 -0.20 -13.46 -3.70
CA SER A 104 -0.12 -14.72 -2.94
C SER A 104 -1.49 -15.37 -2.82
N VAL A 105 -1.59 -16.70 -2.96
CA VAL A 105 -2.83 -17.51 -2.80
C VAL A 105 -3.44 -17.38 -1.40
N LYS A 106 -2.60 -17.11 -0.41
CA LYS A 106 -2.98 -16.96 0.99
C LYS A 106 -2.45 -15.61 1.52
N SER A 107 -3.32 -14.83 2.15
CA SER A 107 -2.96 -13.48 2.63
C SER A 107 -3.75 -13.06 3.86
N PHE A 108 -3.10 -12.29 4.72
CA PHE A 108 -3.73 -11.41 5.70
C PHE A 108 -3.62 -9.98 5.18
N ILE A 109 -4.73 -9.25 5.10
CA ILE A 109 -4.76 -7.92 4.50
C ILE A 109 -5.50 -6.96 5.41
N VAL A 110 -4.89 -5.80 5.70
CA VAL A 110 -5.54 -4.71 6.43
C VAL A 110 -6.04 -3.68 5.42
N GLU A 111 -7.35 -3.40 5.43
CA GLU A 111 -7.99 -2.32 4.68
C GLU A 111 -8.20 -1.12 5.61
N ILE A 112 -7.57 0.01 5.29
CA ILE A 112 -7.49 1.22 6.10
C ILE A 112 -8.25 2.34 5.37
N PRO A 113 -9.32 2.91 5.94
CA PRO A 113 -10.01 4.05 5.35
C PRO A 113 -9.08 5.25 5.18
N SER A 114 -9.26 6.02 4.10
CA SER A 114 -8.40 7.18 3.80
C SER A 114 -8.40 8.24 4.90
N SER A 115 -9.49 8.34 5.67
CA SER A 115 -9.64 9.26 6.81
C SER A 115 -8.61 9.06 7.93
N TYR A 116 -7.91 7.92 7.95
CA TYR A 116 -6.85 7.62 8.93
C TYR A 116 -5.48 8.14 8.51
N LEU A 117 -5.34 8.68 7.29
CA LEU A 117 -4.05 9.15 6.76
C LEU A 117 -4.04 10.67 6.61
N ASP A 118 -2.91 11.28 6.95
CA ASP A 118 -2.64 12.70 6.68
C ASP A 118 -2.16 12.85 5.24
N PHE A 119 -2.93 13.56 4.41
CA PHE A 119 -2.69 13.65 2.98
C PHE A 119 -1.65 14.71 2.59
N GLU A 120 -1.37 15.66 3.48
CA GLU A 120 -0.57 16.86 3.17
C GLU A 120 0.79 16.82 3.87
N ASP A 121 0.87 16.23 5.07
CA ASP A 121 2.09 16.22 5.87
C ASP A 121 3.08 15.13 5.44
N ILE A 122 4.07 15.54 4.64
CA ILE A 122 5.09 14.63 4.12
C ILE A 122 5.98 14.01 5.19
N GLU A 123 6.10 14.64 6.36
CA GLU A 123 6.87 14.09 7.47
C GLU A 123 6.15 12.92 8.15
N LYS A 124 4.81 12.86 8.02
CA LYS A 124 3.98 11.74 8.51
C LYS A 124 3.79 10.66 7.47
N GLY A 125 3.81 10.99 6.18
CA GLY A 125 3.73 9.99 5.12
C GLY A 125 3.82 10.56 3.72
N PHE A 126 4.20 9.71 2.78
CA PHE A 126 4.46 10.13 1.41
C PHE A 126 4.05 9.06 0.38
N PHE A 127 3.92 9.50 -0.86
CA PHE A 127 3.80 8.64 -2.03
C PHE A 127 5.17 8.47 -2.68
N CYS A 128 5.48 7.28 -3.20
CA CYS A 128 6.66 7.04 -4.02
C CYS A 128 6.43 5.91 -5.04
N ASN A 129 7.36 5.77 -6.00
CA ASN A 129 7.50 4.53 -6.75
C ASN A 129 8.35 3.53 -5.93
N ASP A 130 8.09 2.23 -6.00
CA ASP A 130 8.91 1.22 -5.30
C ASP A 130 10.41 1.36 -5.65
N ILE A 131 11.26 1.44 -4.62
CA ILE A 131 12.72 1.65 -4.75
C ILE A 131 13.42 0.52 -5.47
N SER A 132 12.86 -0.69 -5.43
CA SER A 132 13.41 -1.85 -6.15
C SER A 132 13.53 -1.59 -7.66
N ASN A 133 12.73 -0.67 -8.22
CA ASN A 133 12.84 -0.26 -9.63
C ASN A 133 14.07 0.61 -9.94
N TYR A 134 14.75 1.12 -8.92
CA TYR A 134 15.92 2.03 -9.03
C TYR A 134 17.22 1.36 -8.57
N GLN A 135 17.19 0.05 -8.36
CA GLN A 135 18.37 -0.73 -8.07
C GLN A 135 19.28 -0.77 -9.30
N ILE A 136 20.53 -0.33 -9.13
CA ILE A 136 21.58 -0.46 -10.16
C ILE A 136 22.30 -1.79 -9.95
N ASP A 137 22.65 -2.08 -8.69
CA ASP A 137 23.15 -3.37 -8.20
C ASP A 137 22.76 -3.56 -6.72
N TYR A 138 23.26 -4.60 -6.05
CA TYR A 138 22.90 -4.89 -4.65
C TYR A 138 23.25 -3.75 -3.67
N GLU A 139 24.30 -2.98 -3.96
CA GLU A 139 24.87 -1.96 -3.07
C GLU A 139 24.57 -0.52 -3.54
N ASN A 140 24.22 -0.32 -4.82
CA ASN A 140 24.02 0.97 -5.44
C ASN A 140 22.60 1.19 -5.97
N TYR A 141 22.05 2.37 -5.67
CA TYR A 141 20.72 2.81 -6.08
C TYR A 141 20.79 4.17 -6.78
N ASP A 142 19.91 4.38 -7.75
CA ASP A 142 19.68 5.69 -8.34
C ASP A 142 18.79 6.55 -7.42
N LEU A 143 19.36 6.96 -6.29
CA LEU A 143 18.66 7.73 -5.26
C LEU A 143 18.16 9.08 -5.76
N LYS A 144 18.83 9.66 -6.75
CA LYS A 144 18.42 10.94 -7.36
C LYS A 144 17.11 10.76 -8.12
N ASN A 145 17.02 9.75 -8.98
CA ASN A 145 15.78 9.48 -9.72
C ASN A 145 14.68 8.96 -8.82
N TYR A 146 15.00 8.11 -7.83
CA TYR A 146 14.03 7.65 -6.84
C TYR A 146 13.44 8.82 -6.02
N LYS A 147 14.28 9.71 -5.46
CA LYS A 147 13.83 10.93 -4.75
C LYS A 147 12.95 11.79 -5.66
N GLY A 148 13.21 11.75 -6.97
CA GLY A 148 12.42 12.40 -8.00
C GLY A 148 10.97 11.93 -8.13
N THR A 149 10.58 10.83 -7.47
CA THR A 149 9.22 10.26 -7.48
C THR A 149 8.44 10.49 -6.20
N ILE A 150 9.10 11.03 -5.17
CA ILE A 150 8.47 11.21 -3.86
C ILE A 150 7.61 12.46 -3.87
N LEU A 151 6.38 12.31 -3.38
CA LEU A 151 5.35 13.33 -3.33
C LEU A 151 4.55 13.23 -2.02
N SER A 152 3.73 14.24 -1.73
CA SER A 152 2.69 14.07 -0.71
C SER A 152 1.73 12.94 -1.10
N ILE A 153 1.06 12.36 -0.10
CA ILE A 153 0.03 11.33 -0.34
C ILE A 153 -1.05 11.87 -1.27
N ARG A 154 -1.53 13.11 -1.06
CA ARG A 154 -2.53 13.74 -1.93
C ARG A 154 -2.09 13.78 -3.39
N GLN A 155 -0.89 14.28 -3.66
CA GLN A 155 -0.35 14.37 -5.01
C GLN A 155 -0.21 12.99 -5.64
N GLY A 156 0.21 11.98 -4.87
CA GLY A 156 0.26 10.59 -5.30
C GLY A 156 -1.11 10.05 -5.72
N ILE A 157 -2.13 10.24 -4.89
CA ILE A 157 -3.52 9.86 -5.20
C ILE A 157 -4.00 10.57 -6.48
N ASP A 158 -3.75 11.87 -6.60
CA ASP A 158 -4.17 12.66 -7.76
C ASP A 158 -3.52 12.17 -9.05
N ILE A 159 -2.22 11.84 -9.03
CA ILE A 159 -1.51 11.24 -10.16
C ILE A 159 -2.12 9.90 -10.56
N LEU A 160 -2.46 9.04 -9.58
CA LEU A 160 -3.10 7.76 -9.87
C LEU A 160 -4.48 7.95 -10.49
N ALA A 161 -5.26 8.90 -9.99
CA ALA A 161 -6.58 9.22 -10.51
C ALA A 161 -6.52 9.76 -11.94
N ASP A 162 -5.61 10.71 -12.20
CA ASP A 162 -5.40 11.29 -13.53
C ASP A 162 -4.92 10.23 -14.53
N TYR A 163 -4.02 9.35 -14.09
CA TYR A 163 -3.53 8.26 -14.91
C TYR A 163 -4.64 7.28 -15.27
N VAL A 164 -5.37 6.77 -14.26
CA VAL A 164 -6.49 5.86 -14.48
C VAL A 164 -7.57 6.52 -15.34
N GLY A 165 -7.87 7.79 -15.13
CA GLY A 165 -8.83 8.52 -15.97
C GLY A 165 -8.42 8.59 -17.43
N ASN A 166 -7.15 8.84 -17.73
CA ASN A 166 -6.64 8.86 -19.09
C ASN A 166 -6.72 7.49 -19.77
N GLU A 167 -6.41 6.39 -19.05
CA GLU A 167 -6.53 5.03 -19.60
C GLU A 167 -8.00 4.58 -19.73
N TYR A 168 -8.83 4.84 -18.71
CA TYR A 168 -10.24 4.46 -18.65
C TYR A 168 -11.08 5.17 -19.71
N GLN A 169 -10.76 6.43 -20.05
CA GLN A 169 -11.40 7.13 -21.18
C GLN A 169 -11.17 6.42 -22.52
N ASN A 170 -10.04 5.73 -22.68
CA ASN A 170 -9.70 5.02 -23.90
C ASN A 170 -10.27 3.59 -23.92
N ASP A 171 -10.24 2.88 -22.80
CA ASP A 171 -10.83 1.54 -22.65
C ASP A 171 -11.18 1.21 -21.18
N PRO A 172 -12.47 1.23 -20.80
CA PRO A 172 -12.95 0.91 -19.45
C PRO A 172 -12.55 -0.48 -18.93
N SER A 173 -12.25 -1.43 -19.82
CA SER A 173 -11.80 -2.79 -19.43
C SER A 173 -10.35 -2.82 -18.95
N GLN A 174 -9.57 -1.77 -19.25
CA GLN A 174 -8.16 -1.66 -18.84
C GLN A 174 -7.95 -1.24 -17.40
N TYR A 175 -8.99 -0.88 -16.67
CA TYR A 175 -8.89 -0.70 -15.22
C TYR A 175 -8.25 -1.93 -14.53
N THR A 176 -8.62 -3.13 -14.98
CA THR A 176 -8.05 -4.40 -14.52
C THR A 176 -6.65 -4.71 -15.08
N ILE A 177 -6.26 -4.04 -16.18
CA ILE A 177 -5.00 -4.23 -16.96
C ILE A 177 -3.95 -3.16 -16.63
N ALA A 178 -4.30 -2.09 -15.90
CA ALA A 178 -3.36 -1.13 -15.33
C ALA A 178 -2.25 -1.80 -14.48
N ARG A 179 -2.38 -3.08 -14.14
CA ARG A 179 -1.38 -3.90 -13.43
C ARG A 179 -0.01 -4.04 -14.12
N SER A 180 0.20 -3.57 -15.35
CA SER A 180 1.53 -3.51 -16.00
C SER A 180 1.83 -2.13 -16.58
N HIS A 181 2.07 -1.15 -15.70
CA HIS A 181 2.43 0.22 -16.07
C HIS A 181 3.83 0.30 -16.68
N ARG A 182 3.92 0.61 -17.98
CA ARG A 182 5.09 1.20 -18.60
C ARG A 182 4.67 2.60 -19.05
N ASN A 183 5.42 3.65 -18.69
CA ASN A 183 5.37 5.01 -19.27
C ASN A 183 4.79 6.18 -18.43
N ILE A 184 4.40 6.04 -17.16
CA ILE A 184 4.00 7.22 -16.34
C ILE A 184 5.20 8.13 -16.03
N TYR A 185 6.37 7.52 -15.85
CA TYR A 185 7.66 8.17 -15.73
C TYR A 185 8.64 7.37 -16.61
N ASN A 186 9.75 7.97 -17.06
CA ASN A 186 10.74 7.37 -17.96
C ASN A 186 11.60 6.28 -17.26
N VAL A 187 10.95 5.42 -16.47
CA VAL A 187 11.51 4.38 -15.61
C VAL A 187 10.92 3.02 -15.93
N LYS A 188 11.73 2.00 -15.68
CA LYS A 188 11.32 0.62 -15.54
C LYS A 188 10.19 0.54 -14.50
N SER A 189 9.04 -0.01 -14.88
CA SER A 189 7.84 -0.31 -14.05
C SER A 189 7.40 0.74 -13.01
N PHE A 190 6.19 1.30 -13.18
CA PHE A 190 5.54 2.10 -12.14
C PHE A 190 4.77 1.21 -11.17
N LEU A 191 5.31 1.08 -9.96
CA LEU A 191 4.81 0.36 -8.79
C LEU A 191 4.57 1.37 -7.66
N PRO A 192 3.40 2.03 -7.64
CA PRO A 192 3.11 3.08 -6.67
C PRO A 192 2.92 2.51 -5.26
N GLU A 193 3.49 3.20 -4.29
CA GLU A 193 3.42 2.87 -2.88
C GLU A 193 3.18 4.13 -2.03
N PHE A 194 2.53 3.93 -0.90
CA PHE A 194 2.30 4.96 0.10
C PHE A 194 2.98 4.53 1.39
N ALA A 195 3.78 5.39 1.98
CA ALA A 195 4.58 5.11 3.16
C ALA A 195 4.08 5.97 4.31
N ILE A 196 3.70 5.35 5.44
CA ILE A 196 3.21 6.03 6.65
C ILE A 196 4.22 5.84 7.77
N LYS A 197 4.68 6.93 8.36
CA LYS A 197 5.73 6.89 9.38
C LYS A 197 5.20 6.29 10.68
N GLY A 198 6.03 5.45 11.31
CA GLY A 198 5.74 4.88 12.62
C GLY A 198 4.77 3.70 12.56
N SER A 199 3.55 3.87 13.06
CA SER A 199 2.59 2.78 13.23
C SER A 199 1.15 3.22 12.93
N ILE A 200 0.31 2.26 12.57
CA ILE A 200 -1.12 2.45 12.32
C ILE A 200 -1.90 1.49 13.22
N ALA A 201 -2.81 2.03 14.06
CA ALA A 201 -3.74 1.21 14.82
C ALA A 201 -4.73 0.51 13.88
N ILE A 202 -5.02 -0.77 14.11
CA ILE A 202 -5.82 -1.60 13.19
C ILE A 202 -7.09 -2.19 13.79
N ASN A 203 -7.36 -1.96 15.07
CA ASN A 203 -8.60 -2.32 15.74
C ASN A 203 -9.62 -1.16 15.79
N GLU A 204 -9.39 -0.11 15.00
CA GLU A 204 -10.22 1.10 14.97
C GLU A 204 -11.48 0.94 14.09
N PRO A 205 -12.55 1.71 14.35
CA PRO A 205 -13.79 1.65 13.57
C PRO A 205 -13.58 1.85 12.06
N GLY A 206 -14.11 0.93 11.25
CA GLY A 206 -14.04 1.00 9.79
C GLY A 206 -12.78 0.40 9.17
N ILE A 207 -11.75 0.06 9.96
CA ILE A 207 -10.65 -0.78 9.50
C ILE A 207 -11.14 -2.21 9.35
N LYS A 208 -10.79 -2.87 8.24
CA LYS A 208 -11.19 -4.25 7.98
C LYS A 208 -9.98 -5.16 7.86
N ILE A 209 -10.08 -6.32 8.48
CA ILE A 209 -9.12 -7.40 8.31
C ILE A 209 -9.71 -8.40 7.32
N HIS A 210 -8.99 -8.64 6.22
CA HIS A 210 -9.35 -9.66 5.24
C HIS A 210 -8.45 -10.88 5.39
N LEU A 211 -9.09 -12.05 5.52
CA LEU A 211 -8.44 -13.36 5.57
C LEU A 211 -8.69 -14.05 4.24
N VAL A 212 -7.64 -14.21 3.43
CA VAL A 212 -7.75 -14.68 2.05
C VAL A 212 -7.08 -16.04 1.91
N GLY A 213 -7.84 -17.07 1.52
CA GLY A 213 -7.34 -18.42 1.24
C GLY A 213 -6.70 -19.14 2.44
N LEU A 214 -6.97 -18.67 3.67
CA LEU A 214 -6.43 -19.29 4.88
C LEU A 214 -7.19 -20.58 5.22
N PRO A 215 -6.52 -21.62 5.76
CA PRO A 215 -7.19 -22.77 6.36
C PRO A 215 -8.12 -22.37 7.51
N HIS A 216 -9.15 -23.19 7.78
CA HIS A 216 -10.14 -22.95 8.83
C HIS A 216 -9.52 -22.69 10.21
N GLU A 217 -8.54 -23.50 10.59
CA GLU A 217 -7.83 -23.39 11.87
C GLU A 217 -7.19 -22.01 12.09
N LEU A 218 -6.59 -21.43 11.04
CA LEU A 218 -5.99 -20.09 11.11
C LEU A 218 -7.04 -18.98 11.10
N ILE A 219 -8.20 -19.22 10.49
CA ILE A 219 -9.34 -18.29 10.54
C ILE A 219 -9.90 -18.25 11.97
N GLU A 220 -10.11 -19.40 12.59
CA GLU A 220 -10.57 -19.49 13.98
C GLU A 220 -9.57 -18.83 14.94
N GLU A 221 -8.27 -19.13 14.80
CA GLU A 221 -7.24 -18.49 15.63
C GLU A 221 -7.27 -16.95 15.48
N ALA A 222 -7.36 -16.44 14.24
CA ALA A 222 -7.50 -15.01 13.99
C ALA A 222 -8.74 -14.42 14.67
N GLN A 223 -9.90 -15.08 14.55
CA GLN A 223 -11.17 -14.63 15.12
C GLN A 223 -11.12 -14.56 16.65
N ILE A 224 -10.52 -15.54 17.31
CA ILE A 224 -10.35 -15.55 18.77
C ILE A 224 -9.51 -14.35 19.23
N ILE A 225 -8.38 -14.08 18.55
CA ILE A 225 -7.53 -12.92 18.88
C ILE A 225 -8.30 -11.62 18.62
N MET A 226 -8.98 -11.53 17.49
CA MET A 226 -9.75 -10.36 17.09
C MET A 226 -10.88 -10.04 18.10
N GLU A 227 -11.61 -11.04 18.57
CA GLU A 227 -12.64 -10.88 19.59
C GLU A 227 -12.05 -10.39 20.91
N LYS A 228 -10.98 -11.03 21.38
CA LYS A 228 -10.27 -10.64 22.61
C LYS A 228 -9.78 -9.18 22.57
N HIS A 229 -9.43 -8.68 21.40
CA HIS A 229 -8.86 -7.34 21.19
C HIS A 229 -9.87 -6.32 20.60
N ASN A 230 -11.18 -6.64 20.60
CA ASN A 230 -12.28 -5.78 20.17
C ASN A 230 -12.23 -5.32 18.70
N TYR A 231 -11.76 -6.17 17.79
CA TYR A 231 -11.84 -5.90 16.35
C TYR A 231 -13.27 -6.14 15.83
N SER A 232 -13.58 -5.49 14.70
CA SER A 232 -14.70 -5.93 13.86
C SER A 232 -14.43 -7.33 13.28
N PRO A 233 -15.44 -8.20 13.12
CA PRO A 233 -15.25 -9.52 12.53
C PRO A 233 -14.50 -9.48 11.19
N PRO A 234 -13.59 -10.43 10.92
CA PRO A 234 -12.83 -10.43 9.67
C PRO A 234 -13.73 -10.70 8.47
N VAL A 235 -13.33 -10.15 7.32
CA VAL A 235 -13.94 -10.48 6.03
C VAL A 235 -13.19 -11.67 5.44
N ILE A 236 -13.88 -12.81 5.33
CA ILE A 236 -13.29 -14.07 4.87
C ILE A 236 -13.46 -14.20 3.35
N HIS A 237 -12.36 -14.54 2.67
CA HIS A 237 -12.33 -14.84 1.23
C HIS A 237 -11.76 -16.23 1.03
N ASN A 238 -12.53 -17.13 0.40
CA ASN A 238 -12.09 -18.52 0.19
C ASN A 238 -10.89 -18.62 -0.77
N SER A 239 -10.76 -17.64 -1.66
CA SER A 239 -9.69 -17.60 -2.65
C SER A 239 -9.24 -16.18 -2.96
N ASN A 240 -8.09 -16.09 -3.62
CA ASN A 240 -7.65 -14.84 -4.26
C ASN A 240 -8.64 -14.29 -5.26
N ASN A 241 -9.41 -15.14 -5.93
CA ASN A 241 -10.37 -14.68 -6.92
C ASN A 241 -11.56 -13.97 -6.23
N ASP A 242 -11.99 -14.47 -5.07
CA ASP A 242 -13.05 -13.84 -4.28
C ASP A 242 -12.62 -12.46 -3.78
N PHE A 243 -11.38 -12.35 -3.29
CA PHE A 243 -10.85 -11.06 -2.89
C PHE A 243 -10.66 -10.10 -4.07
N LYS A 244 -10.22 -10.60 -5.25
CA LYS A 244 -10.20 -9.80 -6.48
C LYS A 244 -11.59 -9.31 -6.87
N ASN A 245 -12.62 -10.15 -6.75
CA ASN A 245 -14.00 -9.77 -7.03
C ASN A 245 -14.50 -8.71 -6.03
N TYR A 246 -14.17 -8.84 -4.74
CA TYR A 246 -14.44 -7.83 -3.72
C TYR A 246 -13.85 -6.47 -4.11
N LEU A 247 -12.56 -6.44 -4.48
CA LEU A 247 -11.88 -5.23 -4.95
C LEU A 247 -12.56 -4.64 -6.19
N THR A 248 -12.80 -5.45 -7.21
CA THR A 248 -13.46 -5.02 -8.45
C THR A 248 -14.83 -4.41 -8.18
N ASN A 249 -15.66 -5.06 -7.35
CA ASN A 249 -16.99 -4.57 -7.02
C ASN A 249 -16.93 -3.27 -6.22
N LYS A 250 -16.04 -3.19 -5.24
CA LYS A 250 -15.85 -1.99 -4.42
C LYS A 250 -15.42 -0.80 -5.26
N PHE A 251 -14.46 -0.98 -6.16
CA PHE A 251 -13.99 0.12 -7.01
C PHE A 251 -15.00 0.50 -8.07
N ASN A 252 -15.67 -0.48 -8.69
CA ASN A 252 -16.77 -0.16 -9.61
C ASN A 252 -17.86 0.64 -8.91
N SER A 253 -18.17 0.38 -7.64
CA SER A 253 -19.09 1.20 -6.86
C SER A 253 -18.61 2.63 -6.73
N ILE A 254 -17.37 2.83 -6.25
CA ILE A 254 -16.75 4.15 -6.06
C ILE A 254 -16.69 4.94 -7.37
N LEU A 255 -16.42 4.27 -8.49
CA LEU A 255 -16.35 4.89 -9.81
C LEU A 255 -17.72 5.18 -10.44
N ARG A 256 -18.79 4.51 -9.99
CA ARG A 256 -20.16 4.67 -10.51
C ARG A 256 -21.03 5.61 -9.69
N GLU A 257 -20.63 5.97 -8.47
CA GLU A 257 -21.32 6.98 -7.66
C GLU A 257 -21.45 8.27 -8.47
N ARG A 258 -22.66 8.53 -8.96
CA ARG A 258 -23.04 9.77 -9.64
C ARG A 258 -23.31 10.80 -8.54
N THR A 259 -22.64 11.94 -8.62
CA THR A 259 -23.00 13.15 -7.86
C THR A 259 -24.36 13.65 -8.27
#